data_AF-X0VR05-F1
#
_entry.id   AF-X0VR05-F1
#
_cell.length_a   1.000
_cell.length_b   1.000
_cell.length_c   1.000
_cell.angle_alpha   90.00
_cell.angle_beta   90.00
_cell.angle_gamma   90.00
#
_symmetry.space_group_name_H-M   'P 1'
#
loop_
_entity.id
_entity.type
_entity.pdbx_description
1 polymer ?
#
loop_
_entity_poly.entity_id
_entity_poly.type
_entity_poly.pdbx_seq_one_letter_code
_entity_poly.pdbx_strand_id
1 'polypeptide(L)'
;MKEKSVIIPIEQVEKTILLIRGQKVILDTDLAKLYGVTTKRLNEQVKRNRDRFPEDFMFQLTHQEKVDVVAKCDHLSRLKFSPALPHAFTEHGAIMAASVLNTPRAVEASIFVVRVFVRLREMITAHKELARKLSELEGHLRDHDQ
;
A
#
# COMPACT_ATOMS: atom_id res chain seq x y z
N MET A 1 23.36 -9.48 21.57
CA MET A 1 22.72 -10.35 20.57
C MET A 1 22.33 -9.47 19.40
N LYS A 2 22.96 -9.62 18.23
CA LYS A 2 22.66 -8.78 17.05
C LYS A 2 21.29 -9.20 16.51
N GLU A 3 20.32 -8.28 16.54
CA GLU A 3 19.05 -8.46 15.83
C GLU A 3 19.36 -8.72 14.35
N LYS A 4 18.87 -9.84 13.82
CA LYS A 4 18.82 -10.06 12.38
C LYS A 4 17.90 -8.99 11.81
N SER A 5 18.45 -7.96 11.14
CA SER A 5 17.62 -7.07 10.34
C SER A 5 16.93 -7.95 9.29
N VAL A 6 15.61 -8.08 9.40
CA VAL A 6 14.84 -8.80 8.40
C VAL A 6 14.83 -7.89 7.18
N ILE A 7 15.73 -8.14 6.24
CA ILE A 7 15.77 -7.41 4.98
C ILE A 7 14.47 -7.77 4.25
N ILE A 8 13.51 -6.86 4.22
CA ILE A 8 12.29 -6.99 3.43
C ILE A 8 12.65 -6.51 2.01
N PRO A 9 12.61 -7.36 0.98
CA PRO A 9 12.84 -6.94 -0.39
C PRO A 9 11.80 -5.89 -0.81
N ILE A 10 12.23 -4.84 -1.52
CA ILE A 10 11.34 -3.77 -2.01
C ILE A 10 10.24 -4.35 -2.90
N GLU A 11 10.59 -5.36 -3.72
CA GLU A 11 9.70 -6.07 -4.63
C GLU A 11 8.59 -6.80 -3.87
N GLN A 12 8.85 -7.23 -2.64
CA GLN A 12 7.86 -7.88 -1.79
C GLN A 12 6.81 -6.88 -1.30
N VAL A 13 7.23 -5.64 -1.00
CA VAL A 13 6.30 -4.57 -0.59
C VAL A 13 5.49 -4.08 -1.79
N GLU A 14 6.11 -3.92 -2.97
CA GLU A 14 5.43 -3.51 -4.20
C GLU A 14 4.24 -4.42 -4.54
N LYS A 15 4.37 -5.74 -4.38
CA LYS A 15 3.30 -6.72 -4.64
C LYS A 15 2.12 -6.64 -3.66
N THR A 16 2.29 -6.00 -2.51
CA THR A 16 1.23 -5.83 -1.50
C THR A 16 0.43 -4.55 -1.68
N ILE A 17 0.88 -3.64 -2.55
CA ILE A 17 0.21 -2.36 -2.79
C ILE A 17 -0.86 -2.55 -3.86
N LEU A 18 -2.10 -2.21 -3.48
CA LEU A 18 -3.28 -2.29 -4.32
C LEU A 18 -3.79 -0.89 -4.67
N LEU A 19 -4.45 -0.75 -5.81
CA LEU A 19 -5.18 0.46 -6.17
C LEU A 19 -6.67 0.27 -5.88
N ILE A 20 -7.17 0.93 -4.83
CA ILE A 20 -8.57 0.84 -4.38
C ILE A 20 -9.11 2.25 -4.18
N ARG A 21 -10.27 2.57 -4.75
CA ARG A 21 -10.86 3.93 -4.73
C ARG A 21 -9.90 5.03 -5.22
N GLY A 22 -9.04 4.71 -6.20
CA GLY A 22 -8.01 5.64 -6.70
C GLY A 22 -6.84 5.88 -5.75
N GLN A 23 -6.79 5.19 -4.61
CA GLN A 23 -5.72 5.29 -3.63
C GLN A 23 -4.85 4.04 -3.65
N LYS A 24 -3.53 4.23 -3.56
CA LYS A 24 -2.60 3.13 -3.30
C LYS A 24 -2.70 2.76 -1.83
N VAL A 25 -2.94 1.49 -1.53
CA VAL A 25 -3.19 1.00 -0.18
C VAL A 25 -2.54 -0.36 0.07
N ILE A 26 -2.25 -0.67 1.33
CA ILE A 26 -1.88 -2.03 1.79
C ILE A 26 -2.99 -2.53 2.71
N LEU A 27 -3.43 -3.78 2.52
CA LEU A 27 -4.42 -4.40 3.40
C LEU A 27 -3.81 -4.78 4.76
N ASP A 28 -4.62 -4.73 5.81
CA ASP A 28 -4.24 -5.08 7.19
C ASP A 28 -3.48 -6.41 7.29
N THR A 29 -3.85 -7.36 6.45
CA THR A 29 -3.30 -8.72 6.42
C THR A 29 -1.87 -8.73 5.93
N ASP A 30 -1.51 -7.91 4.95
CA ASP A 30 -0.14 -7.83 4.46
C ASP A 30 0.68 -6.84 5.28
N LEU A 31 0.08 -5.72 5.70
CA LEU A 31 0.72 -4.76 6.59
C LEU A 31 1.16 -5.42 7.91
N ALA A 32 0.28 -6.25 8.50
CA ALA A 32 0.61 -7.00 9.71
C ALA A 32 1.77 -7.98 9.49
N LYS A 33 1.82 -8.68 8.35
CA LYS A 33 2.94 -9.58 7.99
C LYS A 33 4.25 -8.82 7.87
N LEU A 34 4.24 -7.67 7.18
CA LEU A 34 5.42 -6.81 7.06
C LEU A 34 5.93 -6.40 8.45
N TYR A 35 5.02 -5.95 9.32
CA TYR A 35 5.33 -5.49 10.67
C TYR A 35 5.62 -6.62 11.67
N GLY A 36 5.41 -7.88 11.28
CA GLY A 36 5.68 -9.04 12.11
C GLY A 36 4.69 -9.24 13.25
N VAL A 37 3.46 -8.80 13.08
CA VAL A 37 2.38 -8.95 14.05
C VAL A 37 1.21 -9.69 13.41
N THR A 38 0.24 -10.12 14.23
CA THR A 38 -1.00 -10.68 13.70
C THR A 38 -1.92 -9.55 13.21
N THR A 39 -2.74 -9.82 12.19
CA THR A 39 -3.76 -8.87 11.71
C THR A 39 -4.67 -8.41 12.84
N LYS A 40 -5.03 -9.33 13.74
CA LYS A 40 -5.82 -9.02 14.95
C LYS A 40 -5.11 -8.00 15.83
N ARG A 41 -3.81 -8.16 16.09
CA ARG A 41 -3.04 -7.24 16.93
C ARG A 41 -2.91 -5.85 16.30
N LEU A 42 -2.68 -5.79 14.98
CA LEU A 42 -2.67 -4.53 14.24
C LEU A 42 -4.02 -3.80 14.38
N ASN A 43 -5.12 -4.48 14.05
CA ASN A 43 -6.46 -3.90 14.10
C ASN A 43 -6.87 -3.50 15.53
N GLU A 44 -6.41 -4.23 16.55
CA GLU A 44 -6.60 -3.85 17.95
C GLU A 44 -5.89 -2.53 18.28
N GLN A 45 -4.63 -2.34 17.89
CA GLN A 45 -3.90 -1.09 18.14
C GLN A 45 -4.53 0.09 17.40
N VAL A 46 -4.96 -0.12 16.16
CA VAL A 46 -5.67 0.89 15.37
C VAL A 46 -6.98 1.30 16.05
N LYS A 47 -7.77 0.32 16.51
CA LYS A 47 -9.03 0.59 17.23
C LYS A 47 -8.80 1.37 18.54
N ARG A 48 -7.75 1.05 19.29
CA ARG A 48 -7.41 1.75 20.55
C ARG A 48 -6.94 3.19 20.34
N ASN A 49 -6.45 3.52 19.15
CA ASN A 49 -5.90 4.84 18.80
C ASN A 49 -6.68 5.46 17.63
N ARG A 50 -8.00 5.25 17.56
CA ARG A 50 -8.83 5.58 16.40
C ARG A 50 -8.78 7.07 16.02
N ASP A 51 -8.55 7.94 16.99
CA ASP A 51 -8.32 9.38 16.84
C ASP A 51 -7.14 9.72 15.93
N ARG A 52 -6.15 8.82 15.80
CA ARG A 52 -4.98 8.98 14.93
C ARG A 52 -5.19 8.49 13.50
N PHE A 53 -6.35 7.91 13.20
CA PHE A 53 -6.64 7.28 11.91
C PHE A 53 -7.84 7.97 11.23
N PRO A 54 -7.68 9.18 10.69
CA PRO A 54 -8.71 9.80 9.86
C PRO A 54 -8.99 8.97 8.58
N GLU A 55 -10.07 9.29 7.88
CA GLU A 55 -10.55 8.48 6.73
C GLU A 55 -9.55 8.42 5.55
N ASP A 56 -8.68 9.42 5.42
CA ASP A 56 -7.61 9.48 4.42
C ASP A 56 -6.38 8.63 4.81
N PHE A 57 -6.30 8.16 6.06
CA PHE A 57 -5.24 7.25 6.51
C PHE A 57 -5.64 5.79 6.30
N MET A 58 -6.91 5.49 6.55
CA MET A 58 -7.42 4.14 6.38
C MET A 58 -8.93 4.11 6.19
N PHE A 59 -9.40 3.06 5.55
CA PHE A 59 -10.81 2.75 5.41
C PHE A 59 -11.03 1.23 5.42
N GLN A 60 -12.24 0.81 5.76
CA GLN A 60 -12.62 -0.59 5.66
C GLN A 60 -13.15 -0.88 4.24
N LEU A 61 -12.74 -2.01 3.67
CA LEU A 61 -13.26 -2.46 2.38
C LEU A 61 -14.73 -2.83 2.49
N THR A 62 -15.49 -2.60 1.42
CA THR A 62 -16.83 -3.18 1.24
C THR A 62 -16.73 -4.66 0.89
N HIS A 63 -17.86 -5.36 0.96
CA HIS A 63 -17.93 -6.76 0.54
C HIS A 63 -17.53 -6.93 -0.93
N GLN A 64 -17.96 -6.03 -1.82
CA GLN A 64 -17.63 -6.09 -3.24
C GLN A 64 -16.13 -5.89 -3.46
N GLU A 65 -15.54 -4.85 -2.86
CA GLU A 65 -14.10 -4.59 -2.96
C GLU A 65 -13.27 -5.78 -2.47
N LYS A 66 -13.71 -6.43 -1.37
CA LYS A 66 -13.07 -7.63 -0.86
C LYS A 66 -13.11 -8.78 -1.87
N VAL A 67 -14.26 -9.04 -2.49
CA VAL A 67 -14.40 -10.10 -3.50
C VAL A 67 -13.46 -9.81 -4.68
N ASP A 68 -13.41 -8.55 -5.13
CA ASP A 68 -12.59 -8.14 -6.26
C ASP A 68 -11.09 -8.30 -5.99
N VAL A 69 -10.60 -7.89 -4.81
CA VAL A 69 -9.16 -8.04 -4.47
C VAL A 69 -8.78 -9.50 -4.28
N VAL A 70 -9.66 -10.33 -3.72
CA VAL A 70 -9.41 -11.76 -3.56
C VAL A 70 -9.36 -12.48 -4.91
N ALA A 71 -10.19 -12.07 -5.87
CA ALA A 71 -10.19 -12.63 -7.21
C ALA A 71 -8.94 -12.25 -8.02
N LYS A 72 -8.39 -11.06 -7.78
CA LYS A 72 -7.20 -10.54 -8.49
C LYS A 72 -5.87 -10.96 -7.86
N CYS A 73 -5.87 -11.35 -6.59
CA CYS A 73 -4.64 -11.57 -5.83
C CYS A 73 -4.67 -12.92 -5.08
N ASP A 74 -3.96 -13.92 -5.62
CA ASP A 74 -3.92 -15.28 -5.05
C ASP A 74 -3.44 -15.34 -3.59
N HIS A 75 -2.51 -14.44 -3.21
CA HIS A 75 -1.97 -14.35 -1.85
C HIS A 75 -3.01 -13.87 -0.82
N LEU A 76 -4.13 -13.31 -1.28
CA LEU A 76 -5.27 -12.87 -0.47
C LEU A 76 -6.39 -13.91 -0.39
N SER A 77 -6.23 -15.09 -1.01
CA SER A 77 -7.20 -16.21 -0.98
C SER A 77 -7.71 -16.56 0.42
N ARG A 78 -6.89 -16.36 1.45
CA ARG A 78 -7.24 -16.56 2.87
C ARG A 78 -8.42 -15.68 3.33
N LEU A 79 -8.61 -14.51 2.70
CA LEU A 79 -9.70 -13.59 2.99
C LEU A 79 -11.03 -14.06 2.39
N LYS A 80 -11.03 -14.99 1.43
CA LYS A 80 -12.23 -15.49 0.75
C LYS A 80 -13.31 -15.99 1.71
N PHE A 81 -12.89 -16.74 2.74
CA PHE A 81 -13.80 -17.34 3.73
C PHE A 81 -13.81 -16.60 5.07
N SER A 82 -13.01 -15.54 5.21
CA SER A 82 -13.05 -14.71 6.40
C SER A 82 -14.39 -13.99 6.46
N PRO A 83 -15.12 -13.94 7.58
CA PRO A 83 -16.30 -13.09 7.72
C PRO A 83 -15.92 -11.61 7.87
N ALA A 84 -14.68 -11.30 8.27
CA ALA A 84 -14.23 -9.94 8.47
C ALA A 84 -13.90 -9.23 7.14
N LEU A 85 -14.23 -7.95 7.09
CA LEU A 85 -13.81 -7.05 6.02
C LEU A 85 -12.45 -6.43 6.40
N PRO A 86 -11.43 -6.54 5.53
CA PRO A 86 -10.10 -6.04 5.82
C PRO A 86 -10.08 -4.50 5.83
N HIS A 87 -9.17 -3.94 6.62
CA HIS A 87 -8.85 -2.52 6.52
C HIS A 87 -7.77 -2.29 5.46
N ALA A 88 -7.91 -1.21 4.70
CA ALA A 88 -6.90 -0.68 3.79
C ALA A 88 -6.21 0.51 4.45
N PHE A 89 -4.88 0.55 4.36
CA PHE A 89 -4.06 1.63 4.87
C PHE A 89 -3.35 2.33 3.72
N THR A 90 -3.45 3.66 3.67
CA THR A 90 -2.61 4.48 2.79
C THR A 90 -1.18 4.51 3.34
N GLU A 91 -0.26 5.18 2.64
CA GLU A 91 1.10 5.41 3.14
C GLU A 91 1.10 6.03 4.56
N HIS A 92 0.31 7.08 4.77
CA HIS A 92 0.19 7.74 6.06
C HIS A 92 -0.40 6.81 7.12
N GLY A 93 -1.43 6.02 6.76
CA GLY A 93 -1.99 5.00 7.64
C GLY A 93 -0.99 3.91 8.01
N ALA A 94 -0.13 3.49 7.09
CA ALA A 94 0.91 2.50 7.35
C ALA A 94 1.95 3.03 8.33
N ILE A 95 2.42 4.28 8.17
CA ILE A 95 3.33 4.93 9.13
C ILE A 95 2.66 5.03 10.50
N MET A 96 1.41 5.50 10.54
CA MET A 96 0.68 5.65 11.80
C MET A 96 0.50 4.30 12.50
N ALA A 97 0.19 3.24 11.75
CA ALA A 97 0.11 1.87 12.25
C ALA A 97 1.43 1.40 12.89
N ALA A 98 2.58 1.71 12.29
CA ALA A 98 3.87 1.38 12.88
C ALA A 98 4.13 2.17 14.18
N SER A 99 3.74 3.45 14.23
CA SER A 99 3.90 4.28 15.42
C SER A 99 3.08 3.77 16.62
N VAL A 100 1.86 3.26 16.39
CA VAL A 100 1.01 2.73 17.47
C VAL A 100 1.39 1.30 17.86
N LEU A 101 1.98 0.51 16.95
CA LEU A 101 2.57 -0.79 17.29
C LEU A 101 3.85 -0.63 18.11
N ASN A 102 4.65 0.39 17.80
CA ASN A 102 5.87 0.77 18.50
C ASN A 102 6.87 -0.39 18.71
N THR A 103 7.06 -1.23 17.69
CA THR A 103 8.07 -2.31 17.72
C THR A 103 9.23 -1.96 16.77
N PRO A 104 10.48 -2.37 17.07
CA PRO A 104 11.62 -2.12 16.17
C PRO A 104 11.37 -2.57 14.74
N ARG A 105 10.75 -3.75 14.58
CA ARG A 105 10.38 -4.30 13.28
C ARG A 105 9.33 -3.47 12.54
N ALA A 106 8.30 -2.98 13.22
CA ALA A 106 7.28 -2.15 12.57
C ALA A 106 7.86 -0.80 12.13
N VAL A 107 8.74 -0.20 12.94
CA VAL A 107 9.45 1.03 12.60
C VAL A 107 10.33 0.81 11.38
N GLU A 108 11.18 -0.21 11.37
CA GLU A 108 12.03 -0.56 10.22
C GLU A 108 11.21 -0.82 8.95
N ALA A 109 10.19 -1.68 9.03
CA ALA A 109 9.34 -2.01 7.89
C ALA A 109 8.57 -0.80 7.35
N SER A 110 8.13 0.13 8.20
CA SER A 110 7.42 1.34 7.75
C SER A 110 8.29 2.24 6.87
N ILE A 111 9.60 2.32 7.14
CA ILE A 111 10.55 3.06 6.30
C ILE A 111 10.56 2.46 4.89
N PHE A 112 10.56 1.13 4.76
CA PHE A 112 10.51 0.47 3.46
C PHE A 112 9.17 0.71 2.76
N VAL A 113 8.06 0.62 3.48
CA VAL A 113 6.72 0.93 2.95
C VAL A 113 6.70 2.33 2.33
N VAL A 114 7.12 3.35 3.08
CA VAL A 114 7.18 4.74 2.59
C VAL A 114 8.05 4.87 1.34
N ARG A 115 9.25 4.29 1.34
CA ARG A 115 10.14 4.31 0.17
C ARG A 115 9.48 3.73 -1.07
N VAL A 116 8.75 2.63 -0.93
CA VAL A 116 8.03 2.01 -2.05
C VAL A 116 6.89 2.92 -2.53
N PHE A 117 6.10 3.50 -1.62
CA PHE A 117 5.02 4.43 -1.99
C PHE A 117 5.55 5.66 -2.73
N VAL A 118 6.66 6.24 -2.29
CA VAL A 118 7.35 7.35 -2.96
C VAL A 118 7.81 6.95 -4.35
N ARG A 119 8.55 5.84 -4.49
CA ARG A 119 9.04 5.33 -5.79
C ARG A 119 7.89 5.10 -6.77
N LEU A 120 6.79 4.50 -6.29
CA LEU A 120 5.59 4.27 -7.07
C LEU A 120 4.92 5.58 -7.55
N ARG A 121 5.04 6.69 -6.82
CA ARG A 121 4.56 8.01 -7.27
C ARG A 121 5.49 8.62 -8.30
N GLU A 122 6.80 8.55 -8.07
CA GLU A 122 7.82 9.07 -9.00
C GLU A 122 7.72 8.41 -10.37
N MET A 123 7.49 7.09 -10.42
CA MET A 123 7.26 6.39 -11.69
C MET A 123 6.03 6.91 -12.44
N ILE A 124 4.92 7.21 -11.75
CA ILE A 124 3.74 7.79 -12.41
C ILE A 124 4.06 9.18 -12.97
N THR A 125 4.79 10.01 -12.23
CA THR A 125 5.19 11.35 -12.67
C THR A 125 6.09 11.27 -13.90
N ALA A 126 7.11 10.40 -13.88
CA ALA A 126 8.01 10.19 -15.01
C ALA A 126 7.27 9.72 -16.28
N HIS A 127 6.29 8.82 -16.13
CA HIS A 127 5.47 8.37 -17.26
C HIS A 127 4.57 9.48 -17.82
N LYS A 128 4.03 10.37 -16.98
CA LYS A 128 3.27 11.54 -17.44
C LYS A 128 4.14 12.51 -18.23
N GLU A 129 5.36 12.76 -17.78
CA GLU A 129 6.31 13.61 -18.51
C GLU A 129 6.68 13.03 -19.87
N LEU A 130 6.91 11.71 -19.93
CA LEU A 130 7.18 11.01 -21.18
C LEU A 130 5.99 11.07 -22.14
N ALA A 131 4.78 10.81 -21.65
CA ALA A 131 3.55 10.89 -22.46
C ALA A 131 3.36 12.31 -23.05
N ARG A 132 3.61 13.36 -22.26
CA ARG A 132 3.56 14.75 -22.75
C ARG A 132 4.56 14.99 -23.87
N LYS A 133 5.81 14.56 -23.70
CA LYS A 133 6.87 14.73 -24.73
C LYS A 133 6.54 13.98 -26.02
N LEU A 134 5.95 12.79 -25.92
CA LEU A 134 5.49 12.03 -27.09
C LEU A 134 4.39 12.76 -27.85
N SER A 135 3.38 13.28 -27.15
CA SER A 135 2.29 14.06 -27.77
C SER A 135 2.80 15.34 -28.46
N GLU A 136 3.81 16.00 -27.89
CA GLU A 136 4.46 17.17 -28.52
C GLU A 136 5.18 16.79 -29.81
N LEU A 137 5.93 15.68 -29.81
CA LEU A 137 6.64 15.20 -30.99
C LEU A 137 5.67 14.77 -32.12
N GLU A 138 4.58 14.07 -31.77
CA GLU A 138 3.53 13.69 -32.73
C GLU A 138 2.84 14.91 -33.34
N GLY A 139 2.65 15.99 -32.58
CA GLY A 139 2.13 17.26 -33.09
C GLY A 139 3.06 17.87 -34.14
N HIS A 140 4.35 17.99 -33.83
CA HIS A 140 5.34 18.55 -34.76
C HIS A 140 5.51 17.75 -36.05
N LEU A 141 5.40 16.42 -36.00
CA LEU A 141 5.50 15.58 -37.20
C LEU A 141 4.31 15.76 -38.14
N ARG A 142 3.10 15.99 -37.60
CA ARG A 142 1.89 16.23 -38.42
C ARG A 142 1.93 17.58 -39.14
N ASP A 143 2.59 18.57 -38.54
CA ASP A 143 2.75 19.90 -39.16
C ASP A 143 3.80 19.90 -40.30
N HIS A 144 4.67 18.88 -40.38
CA HIS A 144 5.71 18.74 -41.39
C HIS A 144 5.33 17.89 -42.61
N ASP A 145 4.23 17.12 -42.52
CA ASP A 145 3.68 16.29 -43.60
C ASP A 145 2.59 17.03 -44.41
N GLN A 146 2.48 18.35 -44.26
CA GLN A 146 1.52 19.21 -44.99
C GLN A 146 2.20 20.15 -46.00
#